data_AF-A0A377A4P3-F1
#
_entry.id   AF-A0A377A4P3-F1
#
_cell.length_a   1.000
_cell.length_b   1.000
_cell.length_c   1.000
_cell.angle_alpha   90.00
_cell.angle_beta   90.00
_cell.angle_gamma   90.00
#
_symmetry.space_group_name_H-M   'P 1'
#
loop_
_entity.id
_entity.type
_entity.pdbx_description
1 polymer ?
#
loop_
_entity_poly.entity_id
_entity_poly.type
_entity_poly.pdbx_seq_one_letter_code
_entity_poly.pdbx_strand_id
1 'polypeptide(L)'
;MSMVARTNPGPAEDDITDTDDGDTRISAGAFWPDIVLRELRLAVRLPGRVTTSRLLHTATGAVAHVTRELEAGSRNSRRLAIRRWPMFRPP
;
A
#
# COMPACT_ATOMS: atom_id res chain seq x y z
N MET A 1 3.82 -44.28 -12.31
CA MET A 1 4.21 -43.60 -11.06
C MET A 1 4.79 -42.24 -11.45
N SER A 2 4.25 -41.13 -10.94
CA SER A 2 4.65 -39.76 -11.32
C SER A 2 5.64 -39.21 -10.30
N MET A 3 6.76 -38.67 -10.77
CA MET A 3 7.80 -38.03 -9.95
C MET A 3 7.47 -36.54 -9.82
N VAL A 4 7.20 -36.07 -8.59
CA VAL A 4 7.02 -34.65 -8.28
C VAL A 4 8.37 -34.12 -7.78
N ALA A 5 9.05 -33.34 -8.60
CA ALA A 5 10.21 -32.57 -8.16
C ALA A 5 9.76 -31.54 -7.13
N ARG A 6 10.21 -31.68 -5.88
CA ARG A 6 9.99 -30.69 -4.83
C ARG A 6 11.18 -29.73 -4.89
N THR A 7 10.99 -28.55 -5.48
CA THR A 7 12.02 -27.51 -5.47
C THR A 7 12.28 -27.15 -4.00
N ASN A 8 13.47 -27.47 -3.50
CA ASN A 8 13.85 -27.06 -2.16
C ASN A 8 13.97 -25.52 -2.17
N PRO A 9 13.18 -24.78 -1.38
CA PRO A 9 13.34 -23.34 -1.31
C PRO A 9 14.78 -23.06 -0.86
N GLY A 10 15.50 -22.23 -1.64
CA GLY A 10 16.82 -21.78 -1.23
C GLY A 10 16.74 -21.11 0.14
N PRO A 11 17.77 -21.26 1.00
CA PRO A 11 17.83 -20.50 2.24
C PRO A 11 17.67 -19.00 1.92
N ALA A 12 16.90 -18.28 2.73
CA ALA A 12 16.84 -16.83 2.63
C ALA A 12 18.13 -16.29 3.26
N GLU A 13 19.20 -16.25 2.47
CA GLU A 13 20.54 -15.81 2.90
C GLU A 13 20.52 -14.35 3.41
N ASP A 14 19.47 -13.60 3.02
CA ASP A 14 19.17 -12.23 3.43
C ASP A 14 18.06 -12.11 4.50
N ASP A 15 17.68 -13.19 5.21
CA ASP A 15 16.75 -13.12 6.35
C ASP A 15 17.42 -12.52 7.60
N ILE A 16 18.11 -11.40 7.41
CA ILE A 16 18.38 -10.46 8.47
C ILE A 16 17.01 -9.93 8.88
N THR A 17 16.68 -10.04 10.15
CA THR A 17 15.46 -9.45 10.71
C THR A 17 15.61 -7.91 10.69
N ASP A 18 15.47 -7.33 9.51
CA ASP A 18 15.38 -5.90 9.25
C ASP A 18 14.04 -5.44 9.82
N THR A 19 14.00 -5.21 11.13
CA THR A 19 12.83 -4.69 11.86
C THR A 19 13.17 -3.32 12.45
N ASP A 20 14.20 -2.66 11.93
CA ASP A 20 14.42 -1.25 12.20
C ASP A 20 13.79 -0.44 11.07
N ASP A 21 12.62 0.14 11.36
CA ASP A 21 11.95 1.01 10.38
C ASP A 21 12.74 2.29 10.08
N GLY A 22 13.71 2.63 10.94
CA GLY A 22 14.41 3.90 10.90
C GLY A 22 13.42 5.05 10.76
N ASP A 23 13.77 6.03 9.92
CA ASP A 23 12.90 7.14 9.57
C ASP A 23 12.18 6.94 8.22
N THR A 24 12.04 5.69 7.79
CA THR A 24 11.36 5.34 6.54
C THR A 24 9.93 5.86 6.55
N ARG A 25 9.57 6.60 5.49
CA ARG A 25 8.25 7.19 5.32
C ARG A 25 7.69 7.00 3.92
N ILE A 26 6.37 6.97 3.84
CA ILE A 26 5.61 6.96 2.60
C ILE A 26 4.87 8.29 2.49
N SER A 27 5.05 8.99 1.37
CA SER A 27 4.31 10.20 1.04
C SER A 27 3.41 9.93 -0.17
N ALA A 28 2.14 10.32 -0.09
CA ALA A 28 1.12 10.02 -1.12
C ALA A 28 0.55 11.29 -1.79
N GLY A 29 1.31 12.39 -1.73
CA GLY A 29 0.89 13.72 -2.19
C GLY A 29 0.35 14.60 -1.05
N ALA A 30 0.15 15.89 -1.34
CA ALA A 30 -0.07 16.93 -0.33
C ALA A 30 -1.35 16.78 0.52
N PHE A 31 -2.32 16.00 0.06
CA PHE A 31 -3.54 15.73 0.81
C PHE A 31 -3.30 14.76 1.99
N TRP A 32 -2.39 13.81 1.81
CA TRP A 32 -2.14 12.76 2.79
C TRP A 32 -1.01 13.18 3.74
N PRO A 33 -1.12 12.88 5.04
CA PRO A 33 0.03 12.99 5.93
C PRO A 33 1.11 11.98 5.54
N ASP A 34 2.36 12.30 5.86
CA ASP A 34 3.45 11.34 5.78
C ASP A 34 3.17 10.15 6.71
N ILE A 35 3.35 8.93 6.19
CA ILE A 35 3.17 7.69 6.94
C ILE A 35 4.56 7.21 7.36
N VAL A 36 4.90 7.36 8.64
CA VAL A 36 6.15 6.88 9.21
C VAL A 36 6.00 5.41 9.59
N LEU A 37 6.87 4.53 9.07
CA LEU A 37 6.72 3.08 9.27
C LEU A 37 6.87 2.66 10.72
N ARG A 38 7.78 3.29 11.47
CA ARG A 38 7.97 3.07 12.90
C ARG A 38 6.68 3.32 13.69
N GLU A 39 6.00 4.43 13.41
CA GLU A 39 4.74 4.79 14.07
C GLU A 39 3.61 3.84 13.66
N LEU A 40 3.55 3.47 12.38
CA LEU A 40 2.58 2.51 11.87
C LEU A 40 2.75 1.14 12.53
N ARG A 41 3.97 0.64 12.67
CA ARG A 41 4.29 -0.62 13.34
C ARG A 41 3.81 -0.62 14.79
N LEU A 42 4.05 0.48 15.51
CA LEU A 42 3.62 0.65 16.90
C LEU A 42 2.09 0.71 17.02
N ALA A 43 1.43 1.48 16.15
CA ALA A 43 -0.02 1.64 16.15
C ALA A 43 -0.76 0.31 15.88
N VAL A 44 -0.24 -0.50 14.94
CA VAL A 44 -0.84 -1.78 14.54
C VAL A 44 -0.32 -2.96 15.37
N ARG A 45 0.67 -2.73 16.25
CA ARG A 45 1.30 -3.76 17.10
C ARG A 45 1.83 -4.94 16.29
N LEU A 46 2.55 -4.65 15.21
CA LEU A 46 3.09 -5.72 14.36
C LEU A 46 4.18 -6.50 15.10
N PRO A 47 4.20 -7.84 14.99
CA PRO A 47 5.21 -8.67 15.61
C PRO A 47 6.57 -8.45 14.93
N GLY A 48 7.67 -8.59 15.69
CA GLY A 48 9.05 -8.37 15.22
C GLY A 48 9.57 -9.34 14.14
N ARG A 49 8.68 -10.17 13.57
CA ARG A 49 8.94 -11.00 12.38
C ARG A 49 8.53 -10.31 11.07
N VAL A 50 7.81 -9.18 11.16
CA VAL A 50 7.45 -8.38 9.99
C VAL A 50 8.62 -7.47 9.69
N THR A 51 9.37 -7.78 8.66
CA THR A 51 10.49 -6.93 8.23
C THR A 51 10.00 -5.57 7.75
N THR A 52 10.83 -4.54 7.87
CA THR A 52 10.60 -3.17 7.42
C THR A 52 10.37 -3.15 5.91
N SER A 53 11.11 -3.93 5.13
CA SER A 53 10.84 -4.13 3.71
C SER A 53 9.43 -4.68 3.42
N ARG A 54 8.96 -5.67 4.19
CA ARG A 54 7.60 -6.22 4.04
C ARG A 54 6.54 -5.20 4.45
N LEU A 55 6.77 -4.49 5.54
CA LEU A 55 5.88 -3.42 6.01
C LEU A 55 5.78 -2.30 4.98
N LEU A 56 6.90 -1.82 4.45
CA LEU A 56 6.97 -0.80 3.41
C LEU A 56 6.18 -1.21 2.17
N HIS A 57 6.40 -2.44 1.69
CA HIS A 57 5.70 -2.97 0.52
C HIS A 57 4.18 -2.98 0.74
N THR A 58 3.73 -3.55 1.86
CA THR A 58 2.29 -3.64 2.16
C THR A 58 1.66 -2.26 2.36
N ALA A 59 2.31 -1.37 3.11
CA ALA A 59 1.80 -0.03 3.36
C ALA A 59 1.71 0.79 2.07
N THR A 60 2.72 0.70 1.19
CA THR A 60 2.70 1.35 -0.13
C THR A 60 1.57 0.81 -0.99
N GLY A 61 1.37 -0.52 -1.00
CA GLY A 61 0.26 -1.16 -1.71
C GLY A 61 -1.12 -0.69 -1.22
N ALA A 62 -1.29 -0.56 0.10
CA ALA A 62 -2.53 -0.06 0.69
C ALA A 62 -2.82 1.40 0.30
N VAL A 63 -1.80 2.28 0.35
CA VAL A 63 -1.91 3.67 -0.09
C VAL A 63 -2.29 3.77 -1.57
N ALA A 64 -1.62 3.00 -2.43
CA ALA A 64 -1.91 2.96 -3.86
C ALA A 64 -3.34 2.46 -4.15
N HIS A 65 -3.82 1.49 -3.36
CA HIS A 65 -5.18 0.98 -3.46
C HIS A 65 -6.22 2.04 -3.12
N VAL A 66 -6.11 2.66 -1.93
CA VAL A 66 -7.05 3.70 -1.48
C VAL A 66 -7.05 4.90 -2.43
N THR A 67 -5.87 5.31 -2.92
CA THR A 67 -5.75 6.41 -3.88
C THR A 67 -6.55 6.12 -5.15
N ARG A 68 -6.45 4.89 -5.67
CA ARG A 68 -7.21 4.46 -6.85
C ARG A 68 -8.72 4.45 -6.60
N GLU A 69 -9.16 3.98 -5.43
CA GLU A 69 -10.58 3.98 -5.07
C GLU A 69 -11.15 5.40 -5.01
N LEU A 70 -10.40 6.34 -4.44
CA LEU A 70 -10.80 7.75 -4.38
C LEU A 70 -10.88 8.39 -5.78
N GLU A 71 -9.93 8.08 -6.67
CA GLU A 71 -10.00 8.54 -8.06
C GLU A 71 -11.23 8.00 -8.78
N ALA A 72 -11.55 6.72 -8.59
CA ALA A 72 -12.72 6.07 -9.17
C ALA A 72 -14.02 6.71 -8.63
N GLY A 73 -14.10 6.93 -7.31
CA GLY A 73 -15.22 7.61 -6.66
C GLY A 73 -15.40 9.05 -7.15
N SER A 74 -14.31 9.82 -7.22
CA SER A 74 -14.31 11.20 -7.72
C SER A 74 -14.80 11.28 -9.17
N ARG A 75 -14.39 10.32 -10.02
CA ARG A 75 -14.86 10.22 -11.41
C ARG A 75 -16.35 9.91 -11.48
N ASN A 76 -16.85 9.02 -10.63
CA ASN A 76 -18.28 8.69 -10.58
C ASN A 76 -19.12 9.88 -10.12
N SER A 77 -18.71 10.59 -9.07
CA SER A 77 -19.39 11.78 -8.57
C SER A 77 -19.45 12.90 -9.63
N ARG A 78 -18.36 13.13 -10.36
CA ARG A 78 -18.34 14.06 -11.50
C ARG A 78 -19.30 13.62 -12.62
N ARG A 79 -19.33 12.32 -12.94
CA ARG A 79 -20.25 11.78 -13.94
C ARG A 79 -21.71 11.93 -13.54
N LEU A 80 -22.04 11.73 -12.27
CA LEU A 80 -23.38 11.95 -11.71
C LEU A 80 -23.74 13.43 -11.69
N ALA A 81 -22.80 14.32 -11.36
CA ALA A 81 -23.00 15.76 -11.40
C ALA A 81 -23.36 16.24 -12.83
N ILE A 82 -22.62 15.81 -13.86
CA ILE A 82 -22.91 16.15 -15.27
C ILE A 82 -24.28 15.61 -15.70
N ARG A 83 -24.64 14.38 -15.29
CA ARG A 83 -25.95 13.78 -15.61
C ARG A 83 -27.10 14.52 -14.94
N ARG A 84 -26.92 14.99 -13.70
CA ARG A 84 -27.95 15.64 -12.91
C ARG A 84 -28.07 17.14 -13.22
N TRP A 85 -26.98 17.78 -13.66
CA TRP A 85 -26.89 19.23 -13.90
C TRP A 85 -26.13 19.48 -15.22
N PRO A 86 -26.84 19.70 -16.35
CA PRO A 86 -26.22 19.80 -17.68
C PRO A 86 -25.20 20.94 -17.82
N MET A 87 -25.30 21.98 -17.00
CA MET A 87 -24.38 23.12 -16.99
C MET A 87 -22.93 22.77 -16.61
N PHE A 88 -22.68 21.62 -15.98
CA PHE A 88 -21.33 21.15 -15.64
C PHE A 88 -20.67 20.32 -16.76
N ARG A 89 -21.31 20.22 -17.94
CA ARG A 89 -20.74 19.53 -19.10
C ARG A 89 -19.66 20.43 -19.73
N PRO A 90 -18.46 19.91 -20.04
CA PRO A 90 -17.48 20.67 -20.82
C PRO A 90 -18.05 20.99 -22.21
N PRO A 91 -17.65 22.12 -22.82
CA PRO A 91 -18.11 22.54 -24.15
C PRO A 91 -17.79 21.52 -25.25
#